data_AF-A0A4Q3IUC2-F1
#
_entry.id   AF-A0A4Q3IUC2-F1
#
_cell.length_a   1.000
_cell.length_b   1.000
_cell.length_c   1.000
_cell.angle_alpha   90.00
_cell.angle_beta   90.00
_cell.angle_gamma   90.00
#
_symmetry.space_group_name_H-M   'P 1'
#
loop_
_entity.id
_entity.type
_entity.pdbx_description
1 polymer ?
#
loop_
_entity_poly.entity_id
_entity_poly.type
_entity_poly.pdbx_seq_one_letter_code
_entity_poly.pdbx_strand_id
1 'polypeptide(L)'
;FWGVLSFWFWVIGFYVAFMPLYILGLMGVTRRLSRFEDPSLQIWFVIAALGAVLIALGIACFLIQIGVSILRREQLRDTTGDPWDGRTLEWSTSSPPPAYNFAFTPIVHDLDAWADMKKRGYSRPLAGFRPIHMPRNTGAGVIIAGLATICGFALIWYIWWLAALSFVAVLATVIAHTFNYDRDFHIPADEVVQAEDARTQQLGRA
;
A
#
# COMPACT_ATOMS: atom_id res chain seq x y z
N PHE A 1 5.16 19.85 -2.77
CA PHE A 1 4.24 20.96 -2.40
C PHE A 1 2.92 20.46 -1.84
N TRP A 2 2.04 19.86 -2.64
CA TRP A 2 0.70 19.41 -2.20
C TRP A 2 0.72 18.49 -0.96
N GLY A 3 1.71 17.61 -0.83
CA GLY A 3 1.87 16.79 0.38
C GLY A 3 2.19 17.57 1.65
N VAL A 4 2.94 18.67 1.55
CA VAL A 4 3.22 19.54 2.70
C VAL A 4 1.94 20.27 3.13
N LEU A 5 1.13 20.73 2.18
CA LEU A 5 -0.19 21.30 2.49
C LEU A 5 -1.10 20.26 3.13
N SER A 6 -1.17 19.05 2.56
CA SER A 6 -1.94 17.96 3.13
C SER A 6 -1.55 17.69 4.58
N PHE A 7 -0.24 17.57 4.86
CA PHE A 7 0.29 17.40 6.20
C PHE A 7 -0.19 18.50 7.17
N TRP A 8 -0.05 19.78 6.82
CA TRP A 8 -0.44 20.87 7.72
C TRP A 8 -1.94 20.95 7.94
N PHE A 9 -2.75 20.73 6.90
CA PHE A 9 -4.21 20.65 7.04
C PHE A 9 -4.64 19.49 7.93
N TRP A 10 -3.98 18.34 7.83
CA TRP A 10 -4.21 17.20 8.72
C TRP A 10 -3.84 17.51 10.17
N VAL A 11 -2.62 18.02 10.42
CA VAL A 11 -2.15 18.31 11.78
C VAL A 11 -3.02 19.38 12.44
N ILE A 12 -3.17 20.55 11.81
CA ILE A 12 -3.95 21.65 12.37
C ILE A 12 -5.42 21.25 12.47
N GLY A 13 -5.98 20.64 11.42
CA GLY A 13 -7.36 20.18 11.41
C GLY A 13 -7.65 19.16 12.50
N PHE A 14 -6.73 18.23 12.77
CA PHE A 14 -6.85 17.27 13.87
C PHE A 14 -6.92 17.97 15.23
N TYR A 15 -5.99 18.88 15.52
CA TYR A 15 -6.02 19.61 16.80
C TYR A 15 -7.31 20.43 16.94
N VAL A 16 -7.73 21.17 15.91
CA VAL A 16 -8.95 21.98 15.95
C VAL A 16 -10.21 21.11 16.06
N ALA A 17 -10.23 19.93 15.42
CA ALA A 17 -11.38 19.03 15.46
C ALA A 17 -11.53 18.31 16.81
N PHE A 18 -10.42 17.81 17.36
CA PHE A 18 -10.45 16.88 18.49
C PHE A 18 -10.13 17.52 19.84
N MET A 19 -9.40 18.64 19.90
CA MET A 19 -9.17 19.34 21.18
C MET A 19 -10.45 19.81 21.87
N PRO A 20 -11.45 20.39 21.15
CA PRO A 20 -12.74 20.75 21.76
C PRO A 20 -13.48 19.56 22.37
N LEU A 21 -13.27 18.34 21.84
CA LEU A 21 -13.94 17.14 22.36
C LEU A 21 -13.43 16.74 23.74
N TYR A 22 -12.18 17.07 24.10
CA TYR A 22 -11.69 16.89 25.47
C TYR A 22 -12.45 17.80 26.44
N ILE A 23 -12.65 19.07 26.04
CA ILE A 23 -13.42 20.03 26.85
C ILE A 23 -14.86 19.54 27.01
N LEU A 24 -15.51 19.14 25.91
CA LEU A 24 -16.87 18.58 25.94
C LEU A 24 -16.96 17.33 26.83
N GLY A 25 -15.96 16.44 26.78
CA GLY A 25 -15.89 15.27 27.65
C GLY A 25 -15.78 15.65 29.14
N LEU A 26 -14.96 16.66 29.46
CA LEU A 26 -14.83 17.20 30.83
C LEU A 26 -16.09 17.94 31.30
N MET A 27 -16.87 18.50 30.38
CA MET A 27 -18.19 19.09 30.64
C MET A 27 -19.30 18.03 30.82
N GLY A 28 -18.96 16.73 30.75
CA GLY A 28 -19.91 15.63 30.98
C GLY A 28 -20.67 15.18 29.74
N VAL A 29 -20.29 15.63 28.54
CA VAL A 29 -20.92 15.17 27.29
C VAL A 29 -20.59 13.69 27.05
N THR A 30 -21.62 12.86 26.96
CA THR A 30 -21.48 11.43 26.67
C THR A 30 -21.50 11.11 25.18
N ARG A 31 -20.86 9.99 24.80
CA ARG A 31 -20.76 9.53 23.41
C ARG A 31 -22.14 9.17 22.79
N ARG A 32 -22.22 9.28 21.46
CA ARG A 32 -23.33 8.78 20.61
C ARG A 32 -24.70 9.45 20.85
N LEU A 33 -24.69 10.69 21.34
CA LEU A 33 -25.89 11.53 21.37
C LEU A 33 -26.08 12.24 20.04
N SER A 34 -27.33 12.33 19.56
CA SER A 34 -27.68 13.00 18.30
C SER A 34 -28.38 14.34 18.48
N ARG A 35 -28.78 14.68 19.72
CA ARG A 35 -29.34 15.98 20.07
C ARG A 35 -28.71 16.49 21.37
N PHE A 36 -28.51 17.79 21.42
CA PHE A 36 -28.07 18.53 22.60
C PHE A 36 -29.05 19.67 22.83
N GLU A 37 -29.64 19.73 24.03
CA GLU A 37 -30.59 20.77 24.40
C GLU A 37 -29.88 22.02 24.95
N ASP A 38 -28.67 21.85 25.49
CA ASP A 38 -27.84 22.94 26.01
C ASP A 38 -27.14 23.71 24.88
N PRO A 39 -27.49 24.99 24.64
CA PRO A 39 -26.87 25.81 23.60
C PRO A 39 -25.39 26.13 23.89
N SER A 40 -24.94 26.04 25.14
CA SER A 40 -23.56 26.36 25.52
C SER A 40 -22.53 25.42 24.87
N LEU A 41 -22.96 24.20 24.52
CA LEU A 41 -22.11 23.18 23.90
C LEU A 41 -21.89 23.45 22.40
N GLN A 42 -22.74 24.25 21.76
CA GLN A 42 -22.75 24.45 20.32
C GLN A 42 -21.42 25.01 19.81
N ILE A 43 -20.80 25.94 20.54
CA ILE A 43 -19.54 26.58 20.13
C ILE A 43 -18.42 25.55 19.92
N TRP A 44 -18.31 24.57 20.82
CA TRP A 44 -17.28 23.54 20.76
C TRP A 44 -17.49 22.60 19.58
N PHE A 45 -18.74 22.26 19.27
CA PHE A 45 -19.08 21.48 18.08
C PHE A 45 -18.83 22.24 16.78
N VAL A 46 -19.07 23.56 16.76
CA VAL A 46 -18.76 24.41 15.59
C VAL A 46 -17.24 24.46 15.36
N ILE A 47 -16.45 24.65 16.42
CA ILE A 47 -14.98 24.61 16.33
C ILE A 47 -14.53 23.23 15.82
N ALA A 48 -15.10 22.15 16.37
CA ALA A 48 -14.78 20.80 15.94
C ALA A 48 -15.12 20.57 14.45
N ALA A 49 -16.26 21.11 13.98
CA ALA A 49 -16.66 21.05 12.58
C ALA A 49 -15.72 21.84 11.66
N LEU A 50 -15.22 23.01 12.08
CA LEU A 50 -14.19 23.74 11.34
C LEU A 50 -12.90 22.91 11.20
N GLY A 51 -12.50 22.22 12.27
CA GLY A 51 -11.39 21.26 12.21
C GLY A 51 -11.62 20.14 11.20
N ALA A 52 -12.85 19.60 11.13
CA ALA A 52 -13.22 18.58 10.14
C ALA A 52 -13.15 19.13 8.69
N VAL A 53 -13.54 20.38 8.45
CA VAL A 53 -13.38 21.03 7.14
C VAL A 53 -11.90 21.16 6.77
N LEU A 54 -11.02 21.52 7.71
CA LEU A 54 -9.58 21.55 7.46
C LEU A 54 -9.05 20.17 7.08
N ILE A 55 -9.48 19.11 7.77
CA ILE A 55 -9.11 17.73 7.41
C ILE A 55 -9.60 17.38 5.99
N ALA A 56 -10.82 17.78 5.62
CA ALA A 56 -11.34 17.57 4.27
C ALA A 56 -10.46 18.27 3.19
N LEU A 57 -9.98 19.49 3.46
CA LEU A 57 -9.00 20.15 2.60
C LEU A 57 -7.66 19.40 2.53
N GLY A 58 -7.22 18.80 3.65
CA GLY A 58 -6.04 17.93 3.69
C GLY A 58 -6.18 16.69 2.82
N ILE A 59 -7.35 16.04 2.83
CA ILE A 59 -7.69 14.91 1.96
C ILE A 59 -7.70 15.36 0.48
N ALA A 60 -8.33 16.51 0.17
CA ALA A 60 -8.34 17.05 -1.18
C ALA A 60 -6.91 17.32 -1.70
N CYS A 61 -6.05 17.93 -0.88
CA CYS A 61 -4.64 18.14 -1.21
C CYS A 61 -3.88 16.83 -1.49
N PHE A 62 -4.18 15.76 -0.73
CA PHE A 62 -3.60 14.44 -0.94
C PHE A 62 -4.03 13.82 -2.28
N LEU A 63 -5.31 13.90 -2.62
CA LEU A 63 -5.81 13.42 -3.91
C LEU A 63 -5.20 14.20 -5.08
N ILE A 64 -5.09 15.54 -4.95
CA ILE A 64 -4.42 16.39 -5.94
C ILE A 64 -2.95 16.01 -6.06
N GLN A 65 -2.25 15.73 -4.95
CA GLN A 65 -0.87 15.26 -4.98
C GLN A 65 -0.73 14.00 -5.83
N ILE A 66 -1.57 12.98 -5.60
CA ILE A 66 -1.55 11.73 -6.38
C ILE A 66 -1.79 12.04 -7.86
N GLY A 67 -2.83 12.82 -8.18
CA GLY A 67 -3.15 13.16 -9.56
C GLY A 67 -2.02 13.88 -10.29
N VAL A 68 -1.43 14.92 -9.67
CA VAL A 68 -0.32 15.67 -10.25
C VAL A 68 0.94 14.82 -10.38
N SER A 69 1.23 13.96 -9.40
CA SER A 69 2.38 13.04 -9.46
C SER A 69 2.27 12.04 -10.62
N ILE A 70 1.07 11.48 -10.86
CA ILE A 70 0.85 10.58 -12.00
C ILE A 70 0.98 11.32 -13.32
N LEU A 71 0.44 12.54 -13.42
CA LEU A 71 0.51 13.36 -14.64
C LEU A 71 1.95 13.77 -14.99
N ARG A 72 2.81 13.99 -13.98
CA ARG A 72 4.21 14.41 -14.16
C ARG A 72 5.23 13.29 -13.99
N ARG A 73 4.80 12.02 -14.02
CA ARG A 73 5.66 10.86 -13.70
C ARG A 73 6.95 10.78 -14.51
N GLU A 74 6.94 11.18 -15.79
CA GLU A 74 8.13 11.12 -16.65
C GLU A 74 9.19 12.15 -16.22
N GLN A 75 8.76 13.31 -15.72
CA GLN A 75 9.66 14.38 -15.25
C GLN A 75 10.20 14.11 -13.85
N LEU A 76 9.48 13.31 -13.06
CA LEU A 76 9.78 13.01 -11.66
C LEU A 76 10.34 11.60 -11.46
N ARG A 77 10.79 10.96 -12.55
CA ARG A 77 11.22 9.57 -12.53
C ARG A 77 12.57 9.47 -11.81
N ASP A 78 12.63 8.57 -10.83
CA ASP A 78 13.90 8.17 -10.24
C ASP A 78 14.69 7.30 -11.24
N THR A 79 15.97 7.62 -11.40
CA THR A 79 16.89 6.88 -12.27
C THR A 79 17.86 5.97 -11.52
N THR A 80 18.02 6.14 -10.21
CA THR A 80 19.05 5.43 -9.44
C THR A 80 18.51 4.18 -8.73
N GLY A 81 17.24 4.20 -8.31
CA GLY A 81 16.68 3.23 -7.36
C GLY A 81 16.74 3.69 -5.90
N ASP A 82 17.52 4.75 -5.62
CA ASP A 82 17.76 5.28 -4.28
C ASP A 82 17.65 6.83 -4.27
N PRO A 83 16.43 7.39 -4.39
CA PRO A 83 16.22 8.84 -4.44
C PRO A 83 16.43 9.54 -3.08
N TRP A 84 16.57 8.79 -1.98
CA TRP A 84 16.64 9.33 -0.62
C TRP A 84 17.91 8.96 0.15
N ASP A 85 18.88 8.31 -0.49
CA ASP A 85 20.04 7.71 0.18
C ASP A 85 19.62 6.77 1.33
N GLY A 86 18.65 5.90 1.04
CA GLY A 86 18.05 4.95 1.97
C GLY A 86 19.04 3.93 2.52
N ARG A 87 18.65 3.25 3.60
CA ARG A 87 19.54 2.37 4.39
C ARG A 87 19.30 0.89 4.21
N THR A 88 18.13 0.54 3.69
CA THR A 88 17.55 -0.81 3.61
C THR A 88 17.51 -1.32 2.17
N LEU A 89 17.32 -2.63 1.98
CA LEU A 89 17.53 -3.30 0.68
C LEU A 89 16.54 -2.91 -0.42
N GLU A 90 15.38 -2.35 -0.10
CA GLU A 90 14.45 -1.86 -1.12
C GLU A 90 15.08 -0.78 -2.01
N TRP A 91 15.97 0.04 -1.43
CA TRP A 91 16.72 1.09 -2.13
C TRP A 91 17.90 0.54 -2.94
N SER A 92 18.21 -0.75 -2.82
CA SER A 92 19.21 -1.41 -3.67
C SER A 92 18.59 -2.03 -4.93
N THR A 93 17.30 -1.82 -5.20
CA THR A 93 16.59 -2.32 -6.40
C THR A 93 16.46 -1.24 -7.48
N SER A 94 15.93 -1.58 -8.66
CA SER A 94 15.64 -0.57 -9.70
C SER A 94 14.33 0.17 -9.40
N SER A 95 14.12 1.30 -10.08
CA SER A 95 12.86 2.04 -10.05
C SER A 95 12.17 1.98 -11.43
N PRO A 96 11.08 1.20 -11.59
CA PRO A 96 10.47 0.28 -10.62
C PRO A 96 11.28 -1.03 -10.43
N PRO A 97 11.04 -1.78 -9.33
CA PRO A 97 11.73 -3.05 -9.09
C PRO A 97 11.27 -4.14 -10.09
N PRO A 98 12.15 -5.08 -10.44
CA PRO A 98 11.77 -6.21 -11.29
C PRO A 98 10.86 -7.18 -10.54
N ALA A 99 10.12 -8.03 -11.26
CA ALA A 99 9.16 -8.96 -10.67
C ALA A 99 9.78 -9.92 -9.63
N TYR A 100 11.06 -10.27 -9.79
CA TYR A 100 11.81 -11.16 -8.91
C TYR A 100 12.52 -10.43 -7.74
N ASN A 101 12.39 -9.09 -7.64
CA ASN A 101 13.08 -8.21 -6.69
C ASN A 101 14.62 -8.20 -6.83
N PHE A 102 15.28 -9.32 -6.49
CA PHE A 102 16.73 -9.48 -6.52
C PHE A 102 17.13 -10.67 -7.39
N ALA A 103 18.01 -10.45 -8.37
CA ALA A 103 18.50 -11.53 -9.22
C ALA A 103 19.44 -12.50 -8.47
N PHE A 104 20.11 -12.00 -7.42
CA PHE A 104 20.89 -12.78 -6.47
C PHE A 104 20.43 -12.46 -5.06
N THR A 105 20.32 -13.47 -4.21
CA THR A 105 19.98 -13.26 -2.80
C THR A 105 21.05 -12.39 -2.13
N PRO A 106 20.70 -11.23 -1.56
CA PRO A 106 21.66 -10.35 -0.91
C PRO A 106 22.23 -11.02 0.35
N ILE A 107 23.53 -10.87 0.55
CA ILE A 107 24.23 -11.35 1.74
C ILE A 107 24.28 -10.21 2.75
N VAL A 108 23.59 -10.37 3.88
CA VAL A 108 23.43 -9.34 4.91
C VAL A 108 24.43 -9.57 6.04
N HIS A 109 25.15 -8.52 6.42
CA HIS A 109 26.14 -8.55 7.51
C HIS A 109 25.79 -7.62 8.69
N ASP A 110 24.84 -6.70 8.50
CA ASP A 110 24.42 -5.72 9.49
C ASP A 110 22.92 -5.42 9.32
N LEU A 111 22.32 -4.76 10.32
CA LEU A 111 20.90 -4.41 10.35
C LEU A 111 20.52 -3.47 9.20
N ASP A 112 21.34 -2.45 8.95
CA ASP A 112 21.19 -1.54 7.81
C ASP A 112 21.98 -2.04 6.60
N ALA A 113 21.50 -3.15 6.02
CA ALA A 113 22.22 -3.90 4.99
C ALA A 113 22.70 -3.03 3.82
N TRP A 114 21.85 -2.16 3.25
CA TRP A 114 22.23 -1.35 2.10
C TRP A 114 23.23 -0.25 2.47
N ALA A 115 23.10 0.35 3.66
CA ALA A 115 24.05 1.34 4.15
C ALA A 115 25.44 0.73 4.41
N ASP A 116 25.51 -0.47 5.00
CA ASP A 116 26.76 -1.21 5.19
C ASP A 116 27.38 -1.61 3.84
N MET A 117 26.57 -2.11 2.91
CA MET A 117 26.98 -2.44 1.54
C MET A 117 27.57 -1.22 0.82
N LYS A 118 26.92 -0.05 0.89
CA LYS A 118 27.45 1.20 0.32
C LYS A 118 28.81 1.57 0.92
N LYS A 119 28.95 1.52 2.25
CA LYS A 119 30.22 1.81 2.95
C LYS A 119 31.35 0.87 2.56
N ARG A 120 31.03 -0.40 2.29
CA ARG A 120 32.01 -1.42 1.86
C ARG A 120 32.31 -1.39 0.36
N GLY A 121 31.72 -0.45 -0.39
CA GLY A 121 31.92 -0.35 -1.84
C GLY A 121 31.30 -1.51 -2.60
N TYR A 122 30.10 -1.95 -2.19
CA TYR A 122 29.38 -3.04 -2.85
C TYR A 122 29.28 -2.84 -4.36
N SER A 123 29.64 -3.89 -5.10
CA SER A 123 29.47 -3.97 -6.54
C SER A 123 28.43 -5.03 -6.88
N ARG A 124 27.46 -4.66 -7.71
CA ARG A 124 26.39 -5.56 -8.14
C ARG A 124 26.96 -6.62 -9.09
N PRO A 125 26.61 -7.91 -8.93
CA PRO A 125 26.96 -8.94 -9.91
C PRO A 125 26.36 -8.63 -11.28
N LEU A 126 27.18 -8.68 -12.33
CA LEU A 126 26.78 -8.40 -13.71
C LEU A 126 26.60 -9.66 -14.56
N ALA A 127 26.99 -10.83 -14.04
CA ALA A 127 26.98 -12.08 -14.77
C ALA A 127 26.61 -13.25 -13.84
N GLY A 128 26.32 -14.41 -14.43
CA GLY A 128 25.97 -15.63 -13.69
C GLY A 128 24.51 -15.72 -13.28
N PHE A 129 23.63 -14.97 -13.94
CA PHE A 129 22.18 -15.04 -13.71
C PHE A 129 21.65 -16.44 -13.97
N ARG A 130 20.72 -16.88 -13.12
CA ARG A 130 20.07 -18.18 -13.20
C ARG A 130 18.59 -18.00 -13.45
N PRO A 131 17.91 -19.01 -14.02
CA PRO A 131 16.45 -18.99 -14.09
C PRO A 131 15.85 -18.83 -12.69
N ILE A 132 14.89 -17.93 -12.54
CA ILE A 132 14.27 -17.63 -11.24
C ILE A 132 12.87 -18.24 -11.20
N HIS A 133 12.63 -19.09 -10.21
CA HIS A 133 11.33 -19.69 -9.96
C HIS A 133 10.34 -18.67 -9.37
N MET A 134 9.17 -18.51 -9.99
CA MET A 134 8.15 -17.54 -9.61
C MET A 134 6.75 -18.17 -9.61
N PRO A 135 5.86 -17.74 -8.70
CA PRO A 135 4.47 -18.20 -8.70
C PRO A 135 3.68 -17.54 -9.85
N ARG A 136 2.77 -18.29 -10.45
CA ARG A 136 1.82 -17.79 -11.45
C ARG A 136 0.68 -17.02 -10.77
N ASN A 137 0.14 -16.05 -11.49
CA ASN A 137 -1.10 -15.38 -11.09
C ASN A 137 -2.28 -16.36 -11.11
N THR A 138 -3.18 -16.22 -10.13
CA THR A 138 -4.40 -17.03 -10.07
C THR A 138 -5.62 -16.17 -9.78
N GLY A 139 -6.73 -16.43 -10.50
CA GLY A 139 -8.02 -15.82 -10.22
C GLY A 139 -8.77 -16.44 -9.04
N ALA A 140 -8.27 -17.55 -8.48
CA ALA A 140 -8.96 -18.31 -7.43
C ALA A 140 -9.31 -17.45 -6.22
N GLY A 141 -8.43 -16.53 -5.80
CA GLY A 141 -8.68 -15.62 -4.69
C GLY A 141 -9.89 -14.72 -4.91
N VAL A 142 -10.03 -14.14 -6.11
CA VAL A 142 -11.17 -13.26 -6.46
C VAL A 142 -12.47 -14.06 -6.54
N ILE A 143 -12.43 -15.28 -7.09
CA ILE A 143 -13.60 -16.16 -7.19
C ILE A 143 -14.09 -16.57 -5.79
N ILE A 144 -13.18 -17.02 -4.93
CA ILE A 144 -13.50 -17.40 -3.55
C ILE A 144 -14.07 -16.21 -2.77
N ALA A 145 -13.46 -15.02 -2.91
CA ALA A 145 -13.96 -13.81 -2.27
C ALA A 145 -15.36 -13.42 -2.75
N GLY A 146 -15.63 -13.54 -4.07
CA GLY A 146 -16.95 -13.30 -4.64
C GLY A 146 -18.01 -14.26 -4.08
N LEU A 147 -17.71 -15.56 -4.06
CA LEU A 147 -18.60 -16.58 -3.50
C LEU A 147 -18.84 -16.40 -1.99
N ALA A 148 -17.79 -16.07 -1.23
CA ALA A 148 -17.89 -15.77 0.20
C ALA A 148 -18.74 -14.52 0.46
N THR A 149 -18.66 -13.51 -0.42
CA THR A 149 -19.49 -12.30 -0.34
C THR A 149 -20.96 -12.64 -0.55
N ILE A 150 -21.28 -13.49 -1.54
CA ILE A 150 -22.66 -13.98 -1.77
C ILE A 150 -23.16 -14.76 -0.55
N CYS A 151 -22.32 -15.62 0.03
CA CYS A 151 -22.66 -16.37 1.24
C CYS A 151 -22.95 -15.45 2.42
N GLY A 152 -22.08 -14.47 2.69
CA GLY A 152 -22.28 -13.48 3.74
C GLY A 152 -23.57 -12.68 3.55
N PHE A 153 -23.84 -12.22 2.33
CA PHE A 153 -25.09 -11.53 1.99
C PHE A 153 -26.31 -12.43 2.25
N ALA A 154 -26.29 -13.67 1.79
CA ALA A 154 -27.40 -14.61 1.96
C ALA A 154 -27.69 -14.91 3.44
N LEU A 155 -26.65 -15.03 4.28
CA LEU A 155 -26.80 -15.22 5.72
C LEU A 155 -27.45 -14.02 6.42
N ILE A 156 -27.06 -12.79 6.03
CA ILE A 156 -27.64 -11.55 6.59
C ILE A 156 -29.13 -11.44 6.26
N TRP A 157 -29.53 -11.85 5.05
CA TRP A 157 -30.91 -11.72 4.55
C TRP A 157 -31.76 -12.99 4.71
N TYR A 158 -31.30 -13.96 5.51
CA TYR A 158 -32.02 -15.22 5.76
C TYR A 158 -32.37 -16.03 4.50
N ILE A 159 -31.58 -15.89 3.42
CA ILE A 159 -31.75 -16.63 2.17
C ILE A 159 -31.00 -17.97 2.28
N TRP A 160 -31.56 -18.88 3.07
CA TRP A 160 -30.85 -20.11 3.51
C TRP A 160 -30.39 -21.02 2.36
N TRP A 161 -31.19 -21.16 1.30
CA TRP A 161 -30.81 -21.98 0.15
C TRP A 161 -29.58 -21.42 -0.56
N LEU A 162 -29.50 -20.09 -0.69
CA LEU A 162 -28.37 -19.41 -1.33
C LEU A 162 -27.14 -19.45 -0.44
N ALA A 163 -27.30 -19.31 0.88
CA ALA A 163 -26.23 -19.45 1.85
C ALA A 163 -25.61 -20.87 1.79
N ALA A 164 -26.45 -21.91 1.79
CA ALA A 164 -25.99 -23.29 1.66
C ALA A 164 -25.29 -23.54 0.31
N LEU A 165 -25.88 -23.09 -0.80
CA LEU A 165 -25.32 -23.26 -2.14
C LEU A 165 -23.96 -22.55 -2.28
N SER A 166 -23.87 -21.29 -1.88
CA SER A 166 -22.64 -20.49 -1.98
C SER A 166 -21.55 -21.01 -1.04
N PHE A 167 -21.89 -21.50 0.15
CA PHE A 167 -20.93 -22.15 1.05
C PHE A 167 -20.35 -23.43 0.43
N VAL A 168 -21.20 -24.29 -0.14
CA VAL A 168 -20.75 -25.49 -0.87
C VAL A 168 -19.89 -25.09 -2.07
N ALA A 169 -20.26 -24.04 -2.81
CA ALA A 169 -19.47 -23.53 -3.93
C ALA A 169 -18.08 -23.02 -3.51
N VAL A 170 -17.97 -22.35 -2.35
CA VAL A 170 -16.67 -21.95 -1.78
C VAL A 170 -15.82 -23.19 -1.51
N LEU A 171 -16.36 -24.18 -0.79
CA LEU A 171 -15.65 -25.41 -0.46
C LEU A 171 -15.21 -26.17 -1.73
N ALA A 172 -16.12 -26.32 -2.69
CA ALA A 172 -15.82 -26.97 -3.97
C ALA A 172 -14.71 -26.24 -4.73
N THR A 173 -14.73 -24.90 -4.76
CA THR A 173 -13.70 -24.09 -5.42
C THR A 173 -12.34 -24.24 -4.75
N VAL A 174 -12.29 -24.21 -3.41
CA VAL A 174 -11.04 -24.41 -2.65
C VAL A 174 -10.47 -25.80 -2.87
N ILE A 175 -11.33 -26.83 -2.83
CA ILE A 175 -10.94 -28.21 -3.09
C ILE A 175 -10.40 -28.33 -4.53
N ALA A 176 -11.15 -27.86 -5.53
CA ALA A 176 -10.72 -27.89 -6.93
C ALA A 176 -9.39 -27.14 -7.16
N HIS A 177 -9.20 -25.98 -6.53
CA HIS A 177 -7.94 -25.23 -6.63
C HIS A 177 -6.76 -25.97 -6.00
N THR A 178 -7.01 -26.79 -4.97
CA THR A 178 -5.97 -27.63 -4.34
C THR A 178 -5.37 -28.63 -5.35
N PHE A 179 -6.15 -29.08 -6.33
CA PHE A 179 -5.71 -29.96 -7.41
C PHE A 179 -5.05 -29.23 -8.60
N ASN A 180 -4.88 -27.91 -8.54
CA ASN A 180 -4.08 -27.21 -9.54
C ASN A 180 -2.59 -27.41 -9.25
N TYR A 181 -1.90 -28.17 -10.10
CA TYR A 181 -0.45 -28.45 -9.95
C TYR A 181 0.44 -27.54 -10.80
N ASP A 182 -0.09 -26.83 -11.81
CA ASP A 182 0.66 -25.86 -12.62
C ASP A 182 0.56 -24.46 -11.99
N ARG A 183 1.28 -24.27 -10.88
CA ARG A 183 1.26 -23.02 -10.09
C ARG A 183 2.47 -22.14 -10.31
N ASP A 184 3.51 -22.68 -10.90
CA ASP A 184 4.82 -22.05 -10.91
C ASP A 184 5.38 -21.97 -12.33
N PHE A 185 6.26 -21.01 -12.54
CA PHE A 185 7.02 -20.87 -13.78
C PHE A 185 8.44 -20.40 -13.47
N HIS A 186 9.33 -20.51 -14.45
CA HIS A 186 10.66 -19.95 -14.34
C HIS A 186 10.78 -18.76 -15.28
N ILE A 187 11.27 -17.64 -14.75
CA ILE A 187 11.76 -16.53 -15.58
C ILE A 187 13.09 -17.01 -16.17
N PRO A 188 13.24 -17.08 -17.51
CA PRO A 188 14.48 -17.48 -18.16
C PRO A 188 15.66 -16.59 -17.75
N ALA A 189 16.87 -17.17 -17.69
CA ALA A 189 18.07 -16.40 -17.37
C ALA A 189 18.30 -15.24 -18.36
N ASP A 190 17.95 -15.42 -19.63
CA ASP A 190 18.08 -14.39 -20.67
C ASP A 190 17.20 -13.16 -20.39
N GLU A 191 15.99 -13.36 -19.86
CA GLU A 191 15.11 -12.25 -19.47
C GLU A 191 15.65 -11.51 -18.24
N VAL A 192 16.22 -12.24 -17.28
CA VAL A 192 16.89 -11.64 -16.12
C VAL A 192 18.09 -10.80 -16.57
N VAL A 193 18.92 -11.33 -17.48
CA VAL A 193 20.07 -10.59 -18.05
C VAL A 193 19.60 -9.29 -18.70
N GLN A 194 18.57 -9.34 -19.54
CA GLN A 194 18.04 -8.15 -20.22
C GLN A 194 17.55 -7.08 -19.24
N ALA A 195 16.79 -7.47 -18.21
CA ALA A 195 16.30 -6.55 -17.20
C ALA A 195 17.45 -5.95 -16.37
N GLU A 196 18.42 -6.78 -16.00
CA GLU A 196 19.57 -6.36 -15.21
C GLU A 196 20.53 -5.46 -16.01
N ASP A 197 20.69 -5.70 -17.31
CA ASP A 197 21.47 -4.85 -18.23
C ASP A 197 20.79 -3.50 -18.47
N ALA A 198 19.46 -3.49 -18.63
CA ALA A 198 18.69 -2.25 -18.74
C ALA A 198 18.90 -1.36 -17.50
N ARG A 199 18.92 -1.95 -16.30
CA ARG A 199 19.26 -1.25 -15.07
C ARG A 199 20.69 -0.69 -15.10
N THR A 200 21.67 -1.49 -15.54
CA THR A 200 23.07 -1.04 -15.65
C THR A 200 23.21 0.15 -16.60
N GLN A 201 22.52 0.12 -17.74
CA GLN A 201 22.47 1.24 -18.68
C GLN A 201 21.81 2.49 -18.07
N GLN A 202 20.77 2.31 -17.26
CA GLN A 202 20.09 3.41 -16.57
C GLN A 202 21.00 4.08 -15.54
N LEU A 203 21.75 3.30 -14.76
CA LEU A 203 22.73 3.81 -13.80
C LEU A 203 23.90 4.53 -14.50
N GLY A 204 24.34 4.05 -15.66
CA GLY A 204 25.40 4.71 -16.43
C GLY A 204 24.98 6.03 -17.10
N ARG A 205 23.67 6.32 -17.16
CA ARG A 205 23.12 7.58 -17.70
C ARG A 205 22.78 8.59 -16.59
N ALA A 206 22.74 8.15 -15.33
CA ALA A 206 22.44 8.98 -14.17
C ALA A 206 23.70 9.71 -13.69
#